data_AF-C0XJ93-F1
#
_entry.id   AF-C0XJ93-F1
#
_cell.length_a   1.000
_cell.length_b   1.000
_cell.length_c   1.000
_cell.angle_alpha   90.00
_cell.angle_beta   90.00
_cell.angle_gamma   90.00
#
_symmetry.space_group_name_H-M   'P 1'
#
loop_
_entity.id
_entity.type
_entity.pdbx_description
1 polymer ?
#
loop_
_entity_poly.entity_id
_entity_poly.type
_entity_poly.pdbx_seq_one_letter_code
_entity_poly.pdbx_strand_id
1 'polypeptide(L)'
;MVFINDKTKVIISLEVSDPVRQPYGLLHGGVNAVMAETAASLGANQNVGPDEYAVGVNINTQHLLPVTSGLIIATATHCNLVIAFKPGR
;
A
#
# COMPACT_ATOMS: atom_id res chain seq x y z
N MET A 1 7.37 3.40 -6.43
CA MET A 1 7.08 4.72 -7.03
C MET A 1 5.71 5.19 -6.53
N VAL A 2 5.54 6.47 -6.17
CA VAL A 2 4.27 7.03 -5.67
C VAL A 2 3.62 7.87 -6.77
N PHE A 3 2.37 7.58 -7.08
CA PHE A 3 1.51 8.37 -7.97
C PHE A 3 0.29 8.84 -7.20
N ILE A 4 0.15 10.15 -7.06
CA ILE A 4 -1.07 10.75 -6.54
C ILE A 4 -1.82 11.27 -7.77
N ASN A 5 -2.99 10.72 -8.03
CA ASN A 5 -3.75 11.09 -9.23
C ASN A 5 -4.64 12.31 -8.98
N ASP A 6 -5.23 12.41 -7.79
CA ASP A 6 -6.11 13.48 -7.33
C ASP A 6 -6.40 13.30 -5.82
N LYS A 7 -7.20 14.18 -5.20
CA LYS A 7 -7.61 14.08 -3.77
C LYS A 7 -8.41 12.80 -3.44
N THR A 8 -8.77 11.98 -4.43
CA THR A 8 -9.61 10.80 -4.28
C THR A 8 -8.87 9.49 -4.50
N LYS A 9 -7.63 9.52 -5.04
CA LYS A 9 -6.87 8.31 -5.35
C LYS A 9 -5.36 8.46 -5.22
N VAL A 10 -4.78 7.58 -4.40
CA VAL A 10 -3.33 7.41 -4.21
C VAL A 10 -2.92 6.02 -4.64
N ILE A 11 -1.91 5.93 -5.50
CA ILE A 11 -1.33 4.66 -5.97
C ILE A 11 0.14 4.64 -5.60
N ILE A 12 0.58 3.63 -4.86
CA ILE A 12 2.00 3.41 -4.58
C ILE A 12 2.43 2.02 -5.05
N SER A 13 3.69 1.91 -5.45
CA SER A 13 4.26 0.65 -5.92
C SER A 13 5.59 0.33 -5.27
N LEU A 14 5.81 -0.97 -5.07
CA LEU A 14 7.02 -1.54 -4.47
C LEU A 14 7.41 -2.81 -5.23
N GLU A 15 8.67 -2.90 -5.61
CA GLU A 15 9.22 -4.08 -6.25
C GLU A 15 9.53 -5.15 -5.21
N VAL A 16 9.16 -6.40 -5.50
CA VAL A 16 9.44 -7.54 -4.63
C VAL A 16 10.90 -7.94 -4.79
N SER A 17 11.67 -7.70 -3.73
CA SER A 17 13.10 -7.96 -3.61
C SER A 17 13.41 -8.58 -2.24
N ASP A 18 14.64 -9.03 -2.04
CA ASP A 18 15.04 -9.74 -0.81
C ASP A 18 14.74 -8.97 0.50
N PRO A 19 14.91 -7.64 0.59
CA PRO A 19 14.61 -6.90 1.83
C PRO A 19 13.13 -6.93 2.25
N VAL A 20 12.22 -7.20 1.31
CA VAL A 20 10.76 -7.19 1.55
C VAL A 20 10.17 -8.59 1.55
N ARG A 21 11.01 -9.61 1.37
CA ARG A 21 10.64 -11.02 1.53
C ARG A 21 10.79 -11.43 2.99
N GLN A 22 9.90 -12.32 3.42
CA GLN A 22 10.08 -13.06 4.65
C GLN A 22 11.07 -14.24 4.43
N PRO A 23 11.56 -14.90 5.50
CA PRO A 23 12.61 -15.94 5.39
C PRO A 23 12.29 -17.13 4.46
N TYR A 24 11.02 -17.35 4.14
CA TYR A 24 10.58 -18.42 3.21
C TYR A 24 10.49 -17.98 1.74
N GLY A 25 11.05 -16.81 1.37
CA GLY A 25 11.11 -16.33 -0.01
C GLY A 25 9.80 -15.75 -0.55
N LEU A 26 8.78 -15.63 0.28
CA LEU A 26 7.51 -14.95 -0.04
C LEU A 26 7.58 -13.49 0.39
N LEU A 27 6.78 -12.62 -0.23
CA LEU A 27 6.54 -11.26 0.26
C LEU A 27 6.10 -11.33 1.74
N HIS A 28 6.74 -10.53 2.59
CA HIS A 28 6.37 -10.46 3.99
C HIS A 28 4.95 -9.85 4.12
N GLY A 29 4.04 -10.51 4.84
CA GLY A 29 2.65 -10.06 4.96
C GLY A 29 2.51 -8.63 5.48
N GLY A 30 3.38 -8.23 6.42
CA GLY A 30 3.47 -6.86 6.92
C GLY A 30 3.78 -5.80 5.86
N VAL A 31 4.41 -6.16 4.73
CA VAL A 31 4.65 -5.22 3.62
C VAL A 31 3.34 -4.81 2.97
N ASN A 32 2.35 -5.71 2.88
CA ASN A 32 1.01 -5.35 2.41
C ASN A 32 0.37 -4.33 3.36
N ALA A 33 0.47 -4.55 4.67
CA ALA A 33 -0.07 -3.62 5.67
C ALA A 33 0.63 -2.26 5.61
N VAL A 34 1.96 -2.21 5.55
CA VAL A 34 2.72 -0.95 5.44
C VAL A 34 2.37 -0.18 4.16
N MET A 35 2.25 -0.89 3.03
CA MET A 35 1.85 -0.27 1.75
C MET A 35 0.42 0.27 1.81
N ALA A 36 -0.50 -0.48 2.41
CA ALA A 36 -1.87 -0.02 2.64
C ALA A 36 -1.91 1.25 3.48
N GLU A 37 -1.26 1.22 4.65
CA GLU A 37 -1.23 2.33 5.60
C GLU A 37 -0.60 3.58 4.99
N THR A 38 0.48 3.40 4.23
CA THR A 38 1.18 4.49 3.54
C THR A 38 0.26 5.16 2.52
N ALA A 39 -0.40 4.38 1.65
CA ALA A 39 -1.28 4.93 0.63
C ALA A 39 -2.51 5.65 1.24
N ALA A 40 -3.12 5.05 2.26
CA ALA A 40 -4.27 5.61 2.97
C ALA A 40 -3.89 6.89 3.72
N SER A 41 -2.77 6.90 4.44
CA SER A 41 -2.30 8.06 5.20
C SER A 41 -1.95 9.25 4.30
N LEU A 42 -1.31 8.99 3.15
CA LEU A 42 -1.05 10.03 2.15
C LEU A 42 -2.37 10.62 1.62
N GLY A 43 -3.35 9.77 1.28
CA GLY A 43 -4.65 10.24 0.81
C GLY A 43 -5.43 11.01 1.88
N ALA A 44 -5.42 10.55 3.13
CA ALA A 44 -6.10 11.21 4.24
C ALA A 44 -5.51 12.61 4.51
N ASN A 45 -4.18 12.73 4.58
CA ASN A 45 -3.51 14.00 4.85
C ASN A 45 -3.62 15.02 3.69
N GLN A 46 -4.06 14.60 2.50
CA GLN A 46 -4.40 15.53 1.41
C GLN A 46 -5.81 16.14 1.52
N ASN A 47 -6.61 15.64 2.45
CA ASN A 47 -8.01 16.01 2.63
C ASN A 47 -8.31 16.68 3.99
N VAL A 48 -7.29 16.93 4.81
CA VAL A 48 -7.40 17.65 6.08
C VAL A 48 -7.09 19.14 5.91
N GLY A 49 -7.51 19.97 6.87
CA GLY A 49 -7.23 21.40 6.90
C GLY A 49 -5.74 21.73 7.08
N PRO A 50 -5.33 23.01 6.89
CA PRO A 50 -3.93 23.44 6.94
C PRO A 50 -3.22 23.22 8.29
N ASP A 51 -3.99 23.12 9.38
CA ASP A 51 -3.48 22.90 10.76
C ASP A 51 -3.91 21.54 11.32
N GLU A 52 -4.36 20.63 10.46
CA GLU A 52 -4.81 19.29 10.83
C GLU A 52 -3.89 18.24 10.22
N TYR A 53 -3.80 17.08 10.88
CA TYR A 53 -3.14 15.91 10.32
C TYR A 53 -3.93 14.66 10.67
N ALA A 54 -3.99 13.73 9.72
CA ALA A 54 -4.64 12.44 9.89
C ALA A 54 -3.61 11.42 10.38
N VAL A 55 -4.00 10.62 11.37
CA VAL A 55 -3.22 9.50 11.89
C VAL A 55 -3.99 8.19 11.75
N GLY A 56 -3.27 7.13 11.39
CA GLY A 56 -3.81 5.78 11.39
C GLY A 56 -4.16 5.32 12.81
N VAL A 57 -5.37 4.80 12.98
CA VAL A 57 -5.83 4.24 14.26
C VAL A 57 -5.85 2.71 14.21
N ASN A 58 -6.26 2.14 13.07
CA ASN A 58 -6.38 0.71 12.89
C ASN A 58 -6.25 0.33 11.42
N ILE A 59 -5.60 -0.79 11.16
CA ILE A 59 -5.49 -1.39 9.84
C ILE A 59 -5.82 -2.87 9.93
N ASN A 60 -6.59 -3.36 8.96
CA ASN A 60 -6.83 -4.78 8.76
C ASN A 60 -6.36 -5.19 7.37
N THR A 61 -5.64 -6.31 7.26
CA THR A 61 -5.23 -6.86 5.98
C THR A 61 -5.48 -8.37 5.93
N GLN A 62 -5.82 -8.85 4.73
CA GLN A 62 -5.92 -10.27 4.43
C GLN A 62 -4.94 -10.61 3.31
N HIS A 63 -4.25 -11.73 3.43
CA HIS A 63 -3.27 -12.18 2.45
C HIS A 63 -3.88 -13.29 1.60
N LEU A 64 -4.34 -12.93 0.40
CA LEU A 64 -5.11 -13.84 -0.45
C LEU A 64 -4.23 -14.82 -1.24
N LEU A 65 -3.05 -14.36 -1.68
CA LEU A 65 -2.15 -15.13 -2.54
C LEU A 65 -0.68 -14.93 -2.11
N PRO A 66 0.15 -15.97 -2.18
CA PRO A 66 1.59 -15.82 -2.01
C PRO A 66 2.19 -15.09 -3.21
N VAL A 67 3.15 -14.20 -2.94
CA VAL A 67 3.89 -13.47 -3.98
C VAL A 67 5.39 -13.68 -3.79
N THR A 68 6.11 -14.00 -4.85
CA THR A 68 7.56 -14.26 -4.81
C THR A 68 8.38 -13.22 -5.56
N SER A 69 7.84 -12.59 -6.60
CA SER A 69 8.54 -11.60 -7.44
C SER A 69 7.54 -10.63 -8.07
N GLY A 70 8.02 -9.59 -8.76
CA GLY A 70 7.18 -8.63 -9.50
C GLY A 70 6.90 -7.34 -8.74
N LEU A 71 5.79 -6.67 -9.07
CA LEU A 71 5.45 -5.36 -8.53
C LEU A 71 4.18 -5.44 -7.68
N ILE A 72 4.27 -5.01 -6.42
CA ILE A 72 3.11 -4.77 -5.56
C ILE A 72 2.59 -3.37 -5.84
N ILE A 73 1.28 -3.24 -6.00
CA ILE A 73 0.60 -1.96 -6.21
C ILE A 73 -0.48 -1.80 -5.13
N ALA A 74 -0.35 -0.80 -4.27
CA ALA A 74 -1.41 -0.40 -3.35
C ALA A 74 -2.15 0.81 -3.91
N THR A 75 -3.48 0.71 -4.01
CA THR A 75 -4.38 1.74 -4.52
C THR A 75 -5.38 2.13 -3.44
N ALA A 76 -5.13 3.27 -2.79
CA ALA A 76 -6.10 3.90 -1.90
C ALA A 76 -7.06 4.76 -2.71
N THR A 77 -8.36 4.56 -2.51
CA THR A 77 -9.42 5.46 -2.97
C THR A 77 -10.14 6.05 -1.76
N HIS A 78 -10.80 7.19 -1.93
CA HIS A 78 -11.66 7.76 -0.89
C HIS A 78 -12.63 6.68 -0.35
N CYS A 79 -12.58 6.43 0.96
CA CYS A 79 -13.36 5.41 1.68
C CYS A 79 -13.07 3.92 1.37
N ASN A 80 -12.14 3.56 0.47
CA ASN A 80 -11.84 2.16 0.11
C ASN A 80 -10.38 1.95 -0.34
N LEU A 81 -9.71 0.87 0.09
CA LEU A 81 -8.32 0.56 -0.27
C LEU A 81 -8.20 -0.84 -0.89
N VAL A 82 -7.52 -0.94 -2.05
CA VAL A 82 -7.27 -2.19 -2.77
C VAL A 82 -5.77 -2.37 -3.00
N ILE A 83 -5.20 -3.50 -2.58
CA ILE A 83 -3.83 -3.90 -2.95
C ILE A 83 -3.93 -4.95 -4.06
N ALA A 84 -3.29 -4.67 -5.19
CA ALA A 84 -3.22 -5.55 -6.34
C ALA A 84 -1.77 -5.99 -6.60
N PHE A 85 -1.61 -7.23 -7.02
CA PHE A 85 -0.34 -7.78 -7.48
C PHE A 85 -0.25 -7.68 -9.01
N LYS A 86 0.86 -7.13 -9.52
CA LYS A 86 1.19 -7.19 -10.94
C LYS A 86 2.37 -8.14 -11.13
N PRO A 87 2.17 -9.33 -11.73
CA PRO A 87 3.25 -10.25 -12.03
C PRO A 87 4.32 -9.58 -12.90
N GLY A 88 5.58 -9.77 -12.52
CA GLY A 88 6.69 -9.58 -13.45
C GLY A 88 6.66 -10.75 -14.44
N ARG A 89 6.84 -10.48 -15.73
CA ARG A 89 7.14 -11.54 -16.70
C ARG A 89 8.43 -12.24 -16.32
#